data_AF-A0A4Q3Z3E7-F1
#
_entry.id   AF-A0A4Q3Z3E7-F1
#
_cell.length_a   1.000
_cell.length_b   1.000
_cell.length_c   1.000
_cell.angle_alpha   90.00
_cell.angle_beta   90.00
_cell.angle_gamma   90.00
#
_symmetry.space_group_name_H-M   'P 1'
#
loop_
_entity.id
_entity.type
_entity.pdbx_description
1 polymer ?
#
loop_
_entity_poly.entity_id
_entity_poly.type
_entity_poly.pdbx_seq_one_letter_code
_entity_poly.pdbx_strand_id
1 'polypeptide(L)'
;TKGTKARYQVPVAFEGGQMPIHMRLPKLKGFKNPFRVEFQVVNLDRISALFPKGGDITVADLVDKGAVRKGQPVKVLGDGDITVKVQITADKFSASAKEKIAAAGGTATEL
;
A
#
# COMPACT_ATOMS: atom_id res chain seq x y z
N THR A 1 -8.54 -17.40 -45.20
CA THR A 1 -8.91 -16.10 -45.81
C THR A 1 -7.69 -15.19 -45.82
N LYS A 2 -7.51 -14.35 -46.86
CA LYS A 2 -6.32 -13.47 -46.99
C LYS A 2 -6.45 -12.24 -46.06
N GLY A 3 -5.32 -11.60 -45.73
CA GLY A 3 -5.27 -10.35 -44.96
C GLY A 3 -3.94 -10.19 -44.24
N THR A 4 -3.61 -8.98 -43.76
CA THR A 4 -2.37 -8.72 -43.02
C THR A 4 -2.26 -9.64 -41.81
N LYS A 5 -3.33 -9.76 -41.00
CA LYS A 5 -3.40 -10.68 -39.84
C LYS A 5 -3.31 -12.17 -40.18
N ALA A 6 -3.44 -12.56 -41.45
CA ALA A 6 -3.33 -13.95 -41.89
C ALA A 6 -1.90 -14.32 -42.35
N ARG A 7 -1.01 -13.34 -42.54
CA ARG A 7 0.37 -13.55 -43.02
C ARG A 7 1.42 -12.89 -42.12
N TYR A 8 1.01 -11.90 -41.33
CA TYR A 8 1.85 -11.07 -40.48
C TYR A 8 1.08 -10.55 -39.27
N GLN A 9 1.79 -9.90 -38.35
CA GLN A 9 1.21 -9.27 -37.18
C GLN A 9 1.18 -7.75 -37.35
N VAL A 10 0.13 -7.13 -36.81
CA VAL A 10 -0.03 -5.67 -36.81
C VAL A 10 0.51 -5.14 -35.47
N PRO A 11 1.31 -4.05 -35.45
CA PRO A 11 1.77 -3.44 -34.21
C PRO A 11 0.61 -2.99 -33.31
N VAL A 12 0.76 -3.16 -31.99
CA VAL A 12 -0.29 -2.81 -31.00
C VAL A 12 -0.64 -1.32 -31.01
N ALA A 13 0.35 -0.46 -31.30
CA ALA A 13 0.18 0.99 -31.33
C ALA A 13 -0.49 1.52 -32.62
N PHE A 14 -0.76 0.66 -33.61
CA PHE A 14 -1.33 1.07 -34.90
C PHE A 14 -2.86 1.02 -34.88
N GLU A 15 -3.50 2.18 -35.09
CA GLU A 15 -4.96 2.35 -35.02
C GLU A 15 -5.59 2.57 -36.41
N GLY A 16 -5.01 2.01 -37.47
CA GLY A 16 -5.62 2.06 -38.80
C GLY A 16 -5.40 3.37 -39.57
N GLY A 17 -4.43 4.19 -39.16
CA GLY A 17 -4.00 5.39 -39.89
C GLY A 17 -4.37 6.72 -39.25
N GLN A 18 -5.22 6.73 -38.21
CA GLN A 18 -5.43 7.91 -37.37
C GLN A 18 -4.21 8.17 -36.46
N MET A 19 -4.07 9.39 -35.93
CA MET A 19 -3.10 9.65 -34.86
C MET A 19 -3.40 8.72 -33.66
N PRO A 20 -2.44 7.90 -33.19
CA PRO A 20 -2.66 6.98 -32.08
C PRO A 20 -3.01 7.67 -30.77
N ILE A 21 -3.75 6.99 -29.89
CA ILE A 21 -4.24 7.55 -28.63
C ILE A 21 -3.11 8.05 -27.72
N HIS A 22 -1.99 7.33 -27.66
CA HIS A 22 -0.82 7.70 -26.85
C HIS A 22 -0.07 8.94 -27.34
N MET A 23 -0.39 9.42 -28.56
CA MET A 23 0.14 10.66 -29.14
C MET A 23 -0.87 11.81 -29.06
N ARG A 24 -2.17 11.50 -29.04
CA ARG A 24 -3.25 12.50 -28.99
C ARG A 24 -3.48 13.05 -27.58
N LEU A 25 -3.29 12.22 -26.56
CA LEU A 25 -3.47 12.63 -25.17
C LEU A 25 -2.25 13.40 -24.65
N PRO A 26 -2.44 14.49 -23.89
CA PRO A 26 -1.33 15.17 -23.24
C PRO A 26 -0.65 14.24 -22.24
N LYS A 27 0.67 14.40 -22.07
CA LYS A 27 1.40 13.67 -21.03
C LYS A 27 0.87 14.04 -19.65
N LEU A 28 0.90 13.08 -18.74
CA LEU A 28 0.59 13.35 -17.33
C LEU A 28 1.55 14.42 -16.79
N LYS A 29 0.96 15.39 -16.12
CA LYS A 29 1.66 16.55 -15.53
C LYS A 29 2.48 16.13 -14.30
N GLY A 30 3.52 16.92 -13.99
CA GLY A 30 4.38 16.73 -12.80
C GLY A 30 5.65 15.93 -13.06
N PHE A 31 6.30 15.49 -11.98
CA PHE A 31 7.53 14.70 -12.00
C PHE A 31 7.49 13.60 -10.94
N LYS A 32 8.34 12.57 -11.09
CA LYS A 32 8.54 11.55 -10.05
C LYS A 32 9.70 12.01 -9.15
N ASN A 33 9.41 12.34 -7.89
CA ASN A 33 10.44 12.71 -6.91
C ASN A 33 11.29 11.47 -6.53
N PRO A 34 12.62 11.46 -6.82
CA PRO A 34 13.50 10.34 -6.46
C PRO A 34 13.67 10.14 -4.96
N PHE A 35 13.45 11.17 -4.15
CA PHE A 35 13.62 11.16 -2.69
C PHE A 35 12.31 10.91 -1.93
N ARG A 36 11.26 10.45 -2.62
CA ARG A 36 9.99 10.11 -1.98
C ARG A 36 10.20 8.91 -1.04
N VAL A 37 9.95 9.12 0.25
CA VAL A 37 9.84 8.03 1.22
C VAL A 37 8.46 7.39 1.09
N GLU A 38 8.43 6.18 0.57
CA GLU A 38 7.21 5.38 0.44
C GLU A 38 7.07 4.48 1.67
N PHE A 39 5.97 4.66 2.39
CA PHE A 39 5.63 3.85 3.57
C PHE A 39 4.80 2.65 3.14
N GLN A 40 5.11 1.50 3.71
CA GLN A 40 4.22 0.35 3.67
C GLN A 40 3.12 0.51 4.70
N VAL A 41 1.88 0.27 4.28
CA VAL A 41 0.71 0.51 5.14
C VAL A 41 0.22 -0.78 5.78
N VAL A 42 -0.22 -0.70 7.04
CA VAL A 42 -0.95 -1.75 7.74
C VAL A 42 -2.16 -1.13 8.44
N ASN A 43 -3.33 -1.72 8.23
CA ASN A 43 -4.58 -1.29 8.86
C ASN A 43 -4.86 -2.06 10.17
N LEU A 44 -5.73 -1.51 11.02
CA LEU A 44 -6.07 -2.12 12.31
C LEU A 44 -6.86 -3.43 12.16
N ASP A 45 -7.69 -3.55 11.12
CA ASP A 45 -8.37 -4.80 10.77
C ASP A 45 -7.41 -5.99 10.62
N ARG A 46 -6.30 -5.76 9.92
CA ARG A 46 -5.27 -6.77 9.64
C ARG A 46 -4.50 -7.11 10.90
N ILE A 47 -4.23 -6.11 11.74
CA ILE A 47 -3.57 -6.31 13.03
C ILE A 47 -4.47 -7.14 13.95
N SER A 48 -5.75 -6.81 14.03
CA SER A 48 -6.75 -7.55 14.82
C SER A 48 -6.83 -9.03 14.39
N ALA A 49 -6.82 -9.30 13.08
CA ALA A 49 -6.83 -10.65 12.54
C ALA A 49 -5.54 -11.45 12.83
N LEU A 50 -4.38 -10.80 12.78
CA LEU A 50 -3.08 -11.46 12.97
C LEU A 50 -2.70 -11.63 14.44
N PHE A 51 -3.20 -10.75 15.31
CA PHE A 51 -2.90 -10.69 16.74
C PHE A 51 -4.20 -10.71 17.57
N PRO A 52 -4.96 -11.83 17.56
CA PRO A 52 -6.24 -11.92 18.27
C PRO A 52 -6.09 -11.86 19.80
N LYS A 53 -4.89 -12.15 20.32
CA LYS A 53 -4.57 -12.04 21.76
C LYS A 53 -4.01 -10.66 22.15
N GLY A 54 -3.74 -9.80 21.16
CA GLY A 54 -3.04 -8.54 21.37
C GLY A 54 -1.60 -8.74 21.84
N GLY A 55 -1.07 -7.71 22.51
CA GLY A 55 0.30 -7.70 23.02
C GLY A 55 1.18 -6.65 22.37
N ASP A 56 2.49 -6.83 22.52
CA ASP A 56 3.50 -5.94 21.97
C ASP A 56 3.79 -6.35 20.52
N ILE A 57 3.61 -5.41 19.60
CA ILE A 57 3.73 -5.60 18.16
C ILE A 57 4.82 -4.68 17.65
N THR A 58 5.92 -5.27 17.21
CA THR A 58 7.02 -4.55 16.55
C THR A 58 6.93 -4.70 15.03
N VAL A 59 7.72 -3.91 14.30
CA VAL A 59 7.87 -4.07 12.84
C VAL A 59 8.35 -5.48 12.48
N ALA A 60 9.21 -6.10 13.31
CA ALA A 60 9.67 -7.47 13.08
C ALA A 60 8.52 -8.49 13.16
N ASP A 61 7.64 -8.37 14.15
CA ASP A 61 6.48 -9.26 14.29
C ASP A 61 5.50 -9.12 13.13
N LEU A 62 5.34 -7.89 12.62
CA LEU A 62 4.53 -7.63 11.43
C LEU A 62 5.15 -8.28 10.17
N VAL A 63 6.48 -8.33 10.06
CA VAL A 63 7.17 -9.05 8.98
C VAL A 63 6.96 -10.54 9.10
N ASP A 64 7.13 -11.11 10.30
CA ASP A 64 7.02 -12.56 10.54
C ASP A 64 5.61 -13.08 10.28
N LYS A 65 4.59 -12.27 10.58
CA LYS A 65 3.19 -12.56 10.25
C LYS A 65 2.81 -12.26 8.80
N GLY A 66 3.74 -11.73 8.01
CA GLY A 66 3.53 -11.40 6.59
C GLY A 66 2.60 -10.20 6.36
N ALA A 67 2.46 -9.31 7.34
CA ALA A 67 1.72 -8.05 7.18
C ALA A 67 2.53 -7.00 6.40
N VAL A 68 3.86 -7.00 6.59
CA VAL A 68 4.78 -6.06 5.92
C VAL A 68 6.01 -6.78 5.38
N ARG A 69 6.75 -6.10 4.49
CA ARG A 69 8.03 -6.55 3.94
C ARG A 69 9.15 -6.01 4.81
N LYS A 70 10.23 -6.77 4.94
CA LYS A 70 11.44 -6.34 5.64
C LYS A 70 12.10 -5.13 4.96
N GLY A 71 12.67 -4.23 5.76
CA GLY A 71 13.52 -3.12 5.28
C GLY A 71 12.78 -1.94 4.65
N GLN A 72 11.45 -1.83 4.84
CA GLN A 72 10.67 -0.67 4.41
C GLN A 72 10.04 0.02 5.63
N PRO A 73 9.90 1.36 5.62
CA PRO A 73 9.25 2.07 6.71
C PRO A 73 7.76 1.77 6.73
N VAL A 74 7.19 1.58 7.91
CA VAL A 74 5.81 1.13 8.12
C VAL A 74 4.95 2.26 8.69
N LYS A 75 3.79 2.46 8.08
CA LYS A 75 2.76 3.37 8.58
C LYS A 75 1.50 2.60 8.96
N VAL A 76 1.05 2.76 10.20
CA VAL A 76 -0.20 2.17 10.68
C VAL A 76 -1.36 3.12 10.39
N LEU A 77 -2.44 2.58 9.84
CA LEU A 77 -3.65 3.31 9.44
C LEU A 77 -4.87 2.78 10.20
N GLY A 78 -5.86 3.65 10.41
CA GLY A 78 -6.99 3.42 11.31
C GLY A 78 -8.22 2.73 10.69
N ASP A 79 -8.05 1.98 9.59
CA ASP A 79 -9.17 1.24 9.00
C ASP A 79 -9.46 -0.05 9.80
N GLY A 80 -10.74 -0.33 10.04
CA GLY A 80 -11.20 -1.37 10.95
C GLY A 80 -11.19 -1.00 12.44
N ASP A 81 -11.65 -1.92 13.28
CA ASP A 81 -11.76 -1.76 14.72
C ASP A 81 -10.84 -2.72 15.46
N ILE A 82 -10.32 -2.25 16.60
CA ILE A 82 -9.45 -3.03 17.46
C ILE A 82 -10.05 -3.08 18.85
N THR A 83 -10.40 -4.29 19.30
CA THR A 83 -11.00 -4.55 20.61
C THR A 83 -9.97 -5.03 21.63
N VAL A 84 -8.80 -5.45 21.14
CA VAL A 84 -7.75 -6.03 21.96
C VAL A 84 -6.68 -4.99 22.25
N LYS A 85 -6.15 -5.00 23.47
CA LYS A 85 -5.05 -4.13 23.88
C LYS A 85 -3.78 -4.51 23.10
N VAL A 86 -3.25 -3.55 22.35
CA VAL A 86 -2.01 -3.70 21.58
C VAL A 86 -1.06 -2.53 21.86
N GLN A 87 0.23 -2.85 21.95
CA GLN A 87 1.30 -1.86 22.02
C GLN A 87 2.07 -1.92 20.70
N ILE A 88 1.85 -0.96 19.81
CA ILE A 88 2.41 -1.00 18.45
C ILE A 88 3.58 -0.04 18.35
N THR A 89 4.73 -0.55 17.88
CA THR A 89 5.91 0.25 17.56
C THR A 89 6.13 0.26 16.04
N ALA A 90 6.03 1.43 15.41
CA ALA A 90 6.17 1.61 13.96
C ALA A 90 6.71 3.02 13.61
N ASP A 91 7.12 3.25 12.36
CA ASP A 91 7.72 4.51 11.93
C ASP A 91 6.71 5.68 11.89
N LYS A 92 5.45 5.41 11.53
CA LYS A 92 4.38 6.43 11.51
C LYS A 92 3.00 5.85 11.83
N PHE A 93 2.10 6.72 12.28
CA PHE A 93 0.69 6.39 12.50
C PHE A 93 -0.23 7.47 11.91
N SER A 94 -1.43 7.09 11.47
CA SER A 94 -2.50 8.07 11.22
C SER A 94 -3.12 8.56 12.53
N ALA A 95 -3.72 9.76 12.51
CA ALA A 95 -4.44 10.29 13.68
C ALA A 95 -5.56 9.33 14.13
N SER A 96 -6.35 8.84 13.17
CA SER A 96 -7.40 7.85 13.42
C SER A 96 -6.88 6.54 14.05
N ALA A 97 -5.68 6.09 13.67
CA ALA A 97 -5.09 4.90 14.27
C ALA A 97 -4.71 5.15 15.73
N LYS A 98 -4.06 6.29 16.02
CA LYS A 98 -3.66 6.66 17.39
C LYS A 98 -4.88 6.72 18.32
N GLU A 99 -5.97 7.34 17.86
CA GLU A 99 -7.22 7.45 18.62
C GLU A 99 -7.85 6.08 18.91
N LYS A 100 -7.99 5.22 17.89
CA LYS A 100 -8.58 3.88 18.07
C LYS A 100 -7.72 2.97 18.93
N ILE A 101 -6.39 3.01 18.79
CA ILE A 101 -5.46 2.26 19.64
C ILE A 101 -5.57 2.72 21.10
N ALA A 102 -5.62 4.03 21.34
CA ALA A 102 -5.79 4.58 22.68
C ALA A 102 -7.16 4.22 23.28
N ALA A 103 -8.23 4.23 22.48
CA ALA A 103 -9.58 3.83 22.90
C ALA A 103 -9.64 2.35 23.32
N ALA A 104 -8.85 1.48 22.69
CA ALA A 104 -8.68 0.09 23.07
C ALA A 104 -7.73 -0.12 24.27
N GLY A 105 -7.24 0.96 24.89
CA GLY A 105 -6.29 0.93 26.01
C GLY A 105 -4.87 0.52 25.62
N GLY A 106 -4.55 0.59 24.31
CA GLY A 106 -3.24 0.32 23.75
C GLY A 106 -2.32 1.55 23.69
N THR A 107 -1.08 1.34 23.25
CA THR A 107 -0.07 2.39 23.08
C THR A 107 0.47 2.38 21.65
N ALA A 108 0.71 3.57 21.10
CA ALA A 108 1.30 3.74 19.77
C ALA A 108 2.63 4.49 19.92
N THR A 109 3.74 3.78 19.77
CA THR A 109 5.09 4.33 19.86
C THR A 109 5.65 4.56 18.47
N GLU A 110 5.93 5.82 18.15
CA GLU A 110 6.53 6.25 16.89
C GLU A 110 8.06 6.28 17.05
N LEU A 111 8.80 5.68 16.10
CA LEU A 111 10.28 5.64 16.08
C LEU A 111 10.90 6.83 15.35
#